data_AF-A0A2I4F8C6-F1
#
_entry.id   AF-A0A2I4F8C6-F1
#
_cell.length_a   1.000
_cell.length_b   1.000
_cell.length_c   1.000
_cell.angle_alpha   90.00
_cell.angle_beta   90.00
_cell.angle_gamma   90.00
#
_symmetry.space_group_name_H-M   'P 1'
#
loop_
_entity.id
_entity.type
_entity.pdbx_description
1 polymer ?
#
loop_
_entity_poly.entity_id
_entity_poly.type
_entity_poly.pdbx_seq_one_letter_code
_entity_poly.pdbx_strand_id
1 'polypeptide(L)'
;MAKKRDRRLAPGSNRSKEIVEPSTEQEQLDDSASSDRRLIIIFVIFFIVSPAISALVYRIIYSPPPIPMDSFVFQGGLVKADVNYQEILTENSKASENTSRRHFTNPTLAYITPWNSKGYELAKRFNSKFTHLSPVWYDLKSQGTSLILEGRHNADIGWISELRRSGDALVLPRVVLEAFPAEFLTKKKQRNKVINLMVTECKDMGYDGIVLESWSRWAAYGILHDPTMRNLALQFIKQLGHALHSESSAKNDKRLQLVYVIGPPHSEKLQKHDFGLEDLQSLSNAVDGFSLMTYDFSSPQNPGPNAPLKWIRFTLQLLLGTTGNSAQSLAHKIFLGINFYGNDFVVAGGMGGGAIIGRDYLSLLEKHKPVLQWEKNSAEHLFFYSDDNNIKHAVFYPSLLSISMRLKEARAWGCGISVWEIGQGLDYFYDLL
;
A
#
# COMPACT_ATOMS: atom_id res chain seq x y z
N MET A 1 -13.91 -53.49 -57.54
CA MET A 1 -14.45 -54.87 -57.66
C MET A 1 -13.32 -55.87 -57.43
N ALA A 2 -13.60 -56.88 -56.59
CA ALA A 2 -13.03 -58.25 -56.61
C ALA A 2 -11.49 -58.42 -56.53
N LYS A 3 -10.99 -59.02 -55.43
CA LYS A 3 -10.47 -60.42 -55.33
C LYS A 3 -9.07 -60.61 -55.99
N LYS A 4 -8.14 -61.45 -55.53
CA LYS A 4 -7.88 -62.30 -54.35
C LYS A 4 -6.59 -63.06 -54.74
N ARG A 5 -5.68 -63.38 -53.79
CA ARG A 5 -4.88 -64.64 -53.72
C ARG A 5 -3.90 -64.95 -54.89
N ASP A 6 -2.84 -65.73 -54.76
CA ASP A 6 -2.11 -66.44 -53.69
C ASP A 6 -0.84 -67.02 -54.37
N ARG A 7 0.15 -67.42 -53.56
CA ARG A 7 1.06 -68.58 -53.75
C ARG A 7 2.12 -68.51 -54.88
N ARG A 8 3.27 -69.21 -54.84
CA ARG A 8 4.15 -69.85 -53.84
C ARG A 8 5.26 -70.54 -54.69
N LEU A 9 6.48 -70.64 -54.13
CA LEU A 9 7.52 -71.70 -54.33
C LEU A 9 8.44 -71.69 -55.58
N ALA A 10 9.72 -71.31 -55.38
CA ALA A 10 10.99 -72.10 -55.39
C ALA A 10 11.14 -73.36 -56.30
N PRO A 11 12.36 -73.96 -56.47
CA PRO A 11 13.76 -73.48 -56.37
C PRO A 11 14.69 -73.96 -57.55
N GLY A 12 15.97 -73.56 -57.55
CA GLY A 12 17.00 -74.17 -58.42
C GLY A 12 18.42 -73.74 -58.04
N SER A 13 19.24 -74.73 -57.65
CA SER A 13 20.54 -74.64 -57.00
C SER A 13 21.74 -74.40 -57.94
N ASN A 14 22.79 -73.74 -57.45
CA ASN A 14 24.17 -74.21 -57.61
C ASN A 14 25.14 -73.50 -56.64
N ARG A 15 26.20 -74.22 -56.24
CA ARG A 15 27.02 -74.02 -55.04
C ARG A 15 28.50 -73.96 -55.43
N SER A 16 29.23 -72.93 -54.97
CA SER A 16 30.71 -72.89 -54.93
C SER A 16 31.19 -71.98 -53.78
N LYS A 17 32.22 -72.41 -53.04
CA LYS A 17 32.90 -71.74 -51.88
C LYS A 17 33.81 -70.58 -52.39
N GLU A 18 34.19 -69.51 -51.66
CA GLU A 18 34.98 -69.37 -50.41
C GLU A 18 35.00 -67.89 -49.88
N ILE A 19 35.04 -67.72 -48.54
CA ILE A 19 35.87 -66.82 -47.69
C ILE A 19 35.66 -65.26 -47.63
N VAL A 20 35.16 -64.83 -46.44
CA VAL A 20 35.52 -63.72 -45.48
C VAL A 20 35.38 -62.22 -45.84
N GLU A 21 34.54 -61.53 -45.05
CA GLU A 21 34.87 -60.35 -44.21
C GLU A 21 33.75 -60.10 -43.16
N PRO A 22 34.04 -59.86 -41.86
CA PRO A 22 33.09 -59.22 -40.95
C PRO A 22 33.64 -57.89 -40.43
N SER A 23 33.00 -56.80 -40.80
CA SER A 23 33.18 -55.49 -40.19
C SER A 23 31.80 -54.90 -39.87
N THR A 24 31.38 -54.93 -38.60
CA THR A 24 30.53 -53.93 -37.90
C THR A 24 29.96 -54.52 -36.61
N GLU A 25 30.69 -54.39 -35.50
CA GLU A 25 30.09 -54.50 -34.15
C GLU A 25 30.62 -53.40 -33.20
N GLN A 26 31.77 -52.78 -33.51
CA GLN A 26 32.40 -51.79 -32.63
C GLN A 26 31.88 -50.35 -32.79
N GLU A 27 31.43 -49.92 -33.98
CA GLU A 27 30.92 -48.55 -34.18
C GLU A 27 29.52 -48.31 -33.59
N GLN A 28 28.67 -49.34 -33.46
CA GLN A 28 27.31 -49.17 -32.91
C GLN A 28 27.27 -49.00 -31.38
N LEU A 29 28.28 -49.50 -30.66
CA LEU A 29 28.33 -49.43 -29.19
C LEU A 29 28.80 -48.06 -28.68
N ASP A 30 29.71 -47.38 -29.38
CA ASP A 30 30.21 -46.06 -28.98
C ASP A 30 29.19 -44.93 -29.24
N ASP A 31 28.42 -45.02 -30.32
CA ASP A 31 27.37 -44.03 -30.64
C ASP A 31 26.16 -44.11 -29.68
N SER A 32 25.82 -45.32 -29.22
CA SER A 32 24.76 -45.54 -28.21
C SER A 32 25.16 -44.93 -26.85
N ALA A 33 26.39 -45.18 -26.40
CA ALA A 33 26.89 -44.64 -25.14
C ALA A 33 26.99 -43.11 -25.16
N SER A 34 27.37 -42.53 -26.30
CA SER A 34 27.40 -41.07 -26.54
C SER A 34 25.99 -40.45 -26.50
N SER A 35 25.01 -41.10 -27.14
CA SER A 35 23.61 -40.68 -27.16
C SER A 35 22.97 -40.69 -25.77
N ASP A 36 23.18 -41.77 -25.00
CA ASP A 36 22.67 -41.88 -23.63
C ASP A 36 23.28 -40.83 -22.69
N ARG A 37 24.58 -40.54 -22.85
CA ARG A 37 25.26 -39.48 -22.09
C ARG A 37 24.69 -38.10 -22.42
N ARG A 38 24.37 -37.83 -23.69
CA ARG A 38 23.69 -36.58 -24.09
C ARG A 38 22.28 -36.50 -23.52
N LEU A 39 21.52 -37.60 -23.53
CA LEU A 39 20.17 -37.64 -22.95
C LEU A 39 20.19 -37.38 -21.43
N ILE A 40 21.15 -37.97 -20.72
CA ILE A 40 21.37 -37.74 -19.28
C ILE A 40 21.73 -36.28 -19.01
N ILE A 41 22.62 -35.68 -19.81
CA ILE A 41 23.00 -34.27 -19.66
C ILE A 41 21.79 -33.35 -19.90
N ILE A 42 21.01 -33.61 -20.95
CA ILE A 42 19.78 -32.84 -21.24
C ILE A 42 18.79 -32.98 -20.09
N PHE A 43 18.61 -34.20 -19.55
CA PHE A 43 17.73 -34.46 -18.43
C PHE A 43 18.15 -33.69 -17.17
N VAL A 44 19.45 -33.74 -16.81
CA VAL A 44 19.97 -33.01 -15.65
C VAL A 44 19.81 -31.50 -15.83
N ILE A 45 20.07 -30.96 -17.02
CA ILE A 45 19.93 -29.52 -17.27
C ILE A 45 18.46 -29.09 -17.18
N PHE A 46 17.53 -29.81 -17.80
CA PHE A 46 16.13 -29.39 -17.86
C PHE A 46 15.33 -29.71 -16.60
N PHE A 47 15.62 -30.81 -15.91
CA PHE A 47 14.82 -31.26 -14.76
C PHE A 47 15.47 -30.99 -13.40
N ILE A 48 16.76 -30.66 -13.35
CA ILE A 48 17.46 -30.36 -12.09
C ILE A 48 17.98 -28.92 -12.10
N VAL A 49 18.81 -28.58 -13.08
CA VAL A 49 19.50 -27.27 -13.09
C VAL A 49 18.54 -26.13 -13.40
N SER A 50 17.70 -26.25 -14.43
CA SER A 50 16.75 -25.20 -14.84
C SER A 50 15.70 -24.91 -13.75
N PRO A 51 15.08 -25.91 -13.07
CA PRO A 51 14.20 -25.66 -11.94
C PRO A 51 14.93 -25.09 -10.73
N ALA A 52 16.16 -25.53 -10.44
CA ALA A 52 16.96 -24.98 -9.35
C ALA A 52 17.36 -23.51 -9.61
N ILE A 53 17.75 -23.17 -10.83
CA ILE A 53 18.01 -21.80 -11.26
C ILE A 53 16.72 -20.99 -11.22
N SER A 54 15.60 -21.52 -11.73
CA SER A 54 14.30 -20.85 -11.63
C SER A 54 13.89 -20.61 -10.17
N ALA A 55 14.10 -21.57 -9.27
CA ALA A 55 13.82 -21.41 -7.85
C ALA A 55 14.77 -20.41 -7.17
N LEU A 56 16.04 -20.36 -7.60
CA LEU A 56 17.02 -19.41 -7.12
C LEU A 56 16.72 -18.00 -7.61
N VAL A 57 16.41 -17.83 -8.90
CA VAL A 57 15.98 -16.56 -9.51
C VAL A 57 14.66 -16.11 -8.93
N TYR A 58 13.71 -17.03 -8.72
CA TYR A 58 12.47 -16.76 -7.99
C TYR A 58 12.79 -16.31 -6.56
N ARG A 59 13.69 -16.98 -5.85
CA ARG A 59 14.14 -16.49 -4.54
C ARG A 59 14.80 -15.14 -4.62
N ILE A 60 15.62 -14.82 -5.61
CA ILE A 60 16.31 -13.52 -5.70
C ILE A 60 15.32 -12.41 -6.04
N ILE A 61 14.41 -12.64 -6.99
CA ILE A 61 13.42 -11.65 -7.45
C ILE A 61 12.30 -11.45 -6.42
N TYR A 62 11.85 -12.54 -5.77
CA TYR A 62 10.74 -12.51 -4.82
C TYR A 62 11.20 -12.60 -3.35
N SER A 63 12.51 -12.56 -3.07
CA SER A 63 12.96 -12.34 -1.69
C SER A 63 12.57 -10.92 -1.32
N PRO A 64 11.74 -10.74 -0.29
CA PRO A 64 11.47 -9.42 0.22
C PRO A 64 12.80 -8.79 0.66
N PRO A 65 13.01 -7.49 0.42
CA PRO A 65 14.24 -6.83 0.86
C PRO A 65 14.45 -7.07 2.35
N PRO A 66 15.71 -7.30 2.78
CA PRO A 66 16.00 -7.60 4.17
C PRO A 66 15.42 -6.51 5.06
N ILE A 67 14.66 -6.93 6.08
CA ILE A 67 14.16 -6.02 7.09
C ILE A 67 15.38 -5.47 7.83
N PRO A 68 15.53 -4.14 7.99
CA PRO A 68 16.62 -3.60 8.77
C PRO A 68 16.52 -4.11 10.22
N MET A 69 17.37 -5.07 10.58
CA MET A 69 17.40 -5.72 11.89
C MET A 69 17.94 -4.79 13.00
N ASP A 70 18.39 -3.60 12.64
CA ASP A 70 19.11 -2.69 13.53
C ASP A 70 18.20 -1.77 14.36
N SER A 71 16.87 -1.87 14.24
CA SER A 71 15.98 -1.06 15.07
C SER A 71 15.77 -1.69 16.45
N PHE A 72 15.51 -0.85 17.46
CA PHE A 72 15.30 -1.26 18.85
C PHE A 72 14.26 -2.39 18.97
N VAL A 73 13.14 -2.27 18.27
CA VAL A 73 12.06 -3.26 18.30
C VAL A 73 12.42 -4.59 17.65
N PHE A 74 13.32 -4.62 16.64
CA PHE A 74 13.82 -5.88 16.07
C PHE A 74 14.89 -6.51 16.96
N GLN A 75 15.82 -5.72 17.49
CA GLN A 75 16.86 -6.20 18.40
C GLN A 75 16.28 -6.75 19.70
N GLY A 76 15.24 -6.10 20.23
CA GLY A 76 14.49 -6.55 21.41
C GLY A 76 13.55 -7.73 21.16
N GLY A 77 13.43 -8.22 19.91
CA GLY A 77 12.53 -9.33 19.58
C GLY A 77 11.05 -9.02 19.79
N LEU A 78 10.65 -7.75 19.72
CA LEU A 78 9.28 -7.28 19.98
C LEU A 78 8.36 -7.46 18.75
N VAL A 79 8.93 -7.63 17.56
CA VAL A 79 8.19 -7.86 16.31
C VAL A 79 7.87 -9.35 16.14
N LYS A 80 6.86 -9.84 16.88
CA LYS A 80 6.49 -11.27 16.92
C LYS A 80 4.98 -11.51 16.96
N ALA A 81 4.57 -12.77 16.80
CA ALA A 81 3.16 -13.16 16.78
C ALA A 81 2.63 -13.47 18.20
N ASP A 82 3.47 -14.06 19.04
CA ASP A 82 3.24 -14.41 20.44
C ASP A 82 3.54 -13.21 21.36
N VAL A 83 2.75 -12.15 21.21
CA VAL A 83 2.87 -10.93 22.02
C VAL A 83 2.05 -11.04 23.31
N ASN A 84 2.62 -10.60 24.43
CA ASN A 84 1.95 -10.51 25.72
C ASN A 84 1.49 -9.06 25.99
N TYR A 85 0.30 -8.87 26.57
CA TYR A 85 -0.20 -7.55 26.96
C TYR A 85 0.77 -6.82 27.91
N GLN A 86 1.44 -7.53 28.83
CA GLN A 86 2.42 -6.95 29.75
C GLN A 86 3.64 -6.39 29.02
N GLU A 87 4.09 -7.08 27.96
CA GLU A 87 5.20 -6.64 27.11
C GLU A 87 4.81 -5.33 26.41
N ILE A 88 3.59 -5.25 25.86
CA ILE A 88 3.10 -4.00 25.27
C ILE A 88 3.04 -2.87 26.31
N LEU A 89 2.42 -3.11 27.47
CA LEU A 89 2.33 -2.10 28.54
C LEU A 89 3.71 -1.59 29.00
N THR A 90 4.73 -2.46 28.97
CA THR A 90 6.09 -2.13 29.38
C THR A 90 6.88 -1.40 28.28
N GLU A 91 6.73 -1.80 27.02
CA GLU A 91 7.61 -1.36 25.92
C GLU A 91 7.01 -0.27 25.02
N ASN A 92 5.68 -0.04 25.05
CA ASN A 92 5.00 0.84 24.08
C ASN A 92 5.54 2.28 24.00
N SER A 93 6.05 2.81 25.12
CA SER A 93 6.60 4.17 25.20
C SER A 93 8.09 4.26 24.87
N LYS A 94 8.78 3.11 24.78
CA LYS A 94 10.22 3.03 24.50
C LYS A 94 10.44 3.06 22.99
N ALA A 95 10.52 4.26 22.44
CA ALA A 95 11.04 4.48 21.09
C ALA A 95 12.57 4.65 21.14
N SER A 96 13.26 4.21 20.09
CA SER A 96 14.70 4.39 19.91
C SER A 96 15.12 5.84 20.14
N GLU A 97 16.26 6.02 20.82
CA GLU A 97 16.90 7.34 20.96
C GLU A 97 17.30 7.91 19.60
N ASN A 98 17.57 7.05 18.61
CA ASN A 98 17.87 7.49 17.25
C ASN A 98 16.58 7.81 16.49
N THR A 99 16.09 9.03 16.66
CA THR A 99 14.89 9.53 15.99
C THR A 99 15.13 9.90 14.52
N SER A 100 16.40 10.07 14.12
CA SER A 100 16.79 10.49 12.76
C SER A 100 16.91 9.35 11.74
N ARG A 101 17.21 8.12 12.20
CA ARG A 101 17.43 6.99 11.30
C ARG A 101 16.10 6.50 10.73
N ARG A 102 16.07 6.36 9.41
CA ARG A 102 14.91 5.90 8.65
C ARG A 102 15.09 4.43 8.25
N HIS A 103 14.20 3.56 8.71
CA HIS A 103 14.22 2.14 8.39
C HIS A 103 13.36 1.81 7.16
N PHE A 104 12.35 2.61 6.86
CA PHE A 104 11.52 2.53 5.66
C PHE A 104 11.88 3.66 4.70
N THR A 105 12.66 3.34 3.67
CA THR A 105 13.27 4.34 2.76
C THR A 105 12.34 4.89 1.69
N ASN A 106 11.30 4.14 1.30
CA ASN A 106 10.31 4.61 0.31
C ASN A 106 9.46 5.73 0.92
N PRO A 107 8.91 6.68 0.15
CA PRO A 107 8.21 7.84 0.69
C PRO A 107 7.18 7.54 1.80
N THR A 108 7.13 8.40 2.81
CA THR A 108 6.30 8.23 4.01
C THR A 108 5.51 9.50 4.23
N LEU A 109 4.21 9.43 3.98
CA LEU A 109 3.22 10.47 4.28
C LEU A 109 2.62 10.22 5.67
N ALA A 110 2.50 11.25 6.50
CA ALA A 110 1.87 11.15 7.80
C ALA A 110 0.79 12.23 7.97
N TYR A 111 -0.41 11.82 8.35
CA TYR A 111 -1.50 12.75 8.68
C TYR A 111 -1.39 13.22 10.13
N ILE A 112 -1.73 14.49 10.38
CA ILE A 112 -1.74 15.12 11.70
C ILE A 112 -3.08 15.81 11.91
N THR A 113 -3.79 15.48 12.98
CA THR A 113 -5.13 16.01 13.24
C THR A 113 -5.16 16.97 14.43
N PRO A 114 -5.91 18.09 14.37
CA PRO A 114 -6.05 19.02 15.50
C PRO A 114 -6.57 18.38 16.79
N TRP A 115 -7.42 17.35 16.68
CA TRP A 115 -8.02 16.65 17.82
C TRP A 115 -7.12 15.56 18.44
N ASN A 116 -5.99 15.21 17.83
CA ASN A 116 -4.96 14.34 18.41
C ASN A 116 -3.62 15.09 18.50
N SER A 117 -3.55 16.09 19.39
CA SER A 117 -2.43 17.04 19.48
C SER A 117 -1.04 16.40 19.63
N LYS A 118 -0.94 15.17 20.19
CA LYS A 118 0.31 14.40 20.26
C LYS A 118 0.98 14.24 18.89
N GLY A 119 0.22 14.20 17.80
CA GLY A 119 0.74 14.11 16.45
C GLY A 119 1.67 15.27 16.06
N TYR A 120 1.43 16.48 16.56
CA TYR A 120 2.28 17.65 16.29
C TYR A 120 3.67 17.50 16.91
N GLU A 121 3.74 16.96 18.13
CA GLU A 121 5.00 16.69 18.83
C GLU A 121 5.75 15.52 18.19
N LEU A 122 5.03 14.46 17.80
CA LEU A 122 5.61 13.30 17.12
C LEU A 122 6.14 13.66 15.74
N ALA A 123 5.47 14.54 14.99
CA ALA A 123 5.95 15.07 13.72
C ALA A 123 7.29 15.81 13.86
N LYS A 124 7.47 16.60 14.93
CA LYS A 124 8.74 17.28 15.24
C LYS A 124 9.81 16.28 15.65
N ARG A 125 9.49 15.39 16.60
CA ARG A 125 10.45 14.42 17.16
C ARG A 125 10.99 13.45 16.09
N PHE A 126 10.12 12.98 15.21
CA PHE A 126 10.42 11.94 14.22
C PHE A 126 10.45 12.48 12.78
N ASN A 127 10.68 13.79 12.59
CA ASN A 127 10.62 14.45 11.29
C ASN A 127 11.38 13.69 10.18
N SER A 128 12.61 13.26 10.46
CA SER A 128 13.48 12.56 9.49
C SER A 128 12.96 11.20 9.03
N LYS A 129 11.96 10.62 9.71
CA LYS A 129 11.29 9.38 9.28
C LYS A 129 10.21 9.63 8.23
N PHE A 130 9.77 10.88 8.08
CA PHE A 130 8.72 11.29 7.14
C PHE A 130 9.30 12.03 5.93
N THR A 131 8.68 11.82 4.77
CA THR A 131 8.93 12.67 3.60
C THR A 131 7.87 13.75 3.45
N HIS A 132 6.63 13.46 3.89
CA HIS A 132 5.50 14.37 3.83
C HIS A 132 4.73 14.36 5.15
N LEU A 133 4.40 15.55 5.66
CA LEU A 133 3.53 15.78 6.80
C LEU A 133 2.28 16.50 6.30
N SER A 134 1.11 15.92 6.53
CA SER A 134 -0.17 16.45 6.08
C SER A 134 -1.07 16.81 7.26
N PRO A 135 -0.99 18.06 7.74
CA PRO A 135 -1.93 18.52 8.75
C PRO A 135 -3.34 18.65 8.17
N VAL A 136 -4.33 18.21 8.93
CA VAL A 136 -5.74 18.18 8.55
C VAL A 136 -6.42 19.47 8.98
N TRP A 137 -6.32 20.50 8.14
CA TRP A 137 -6.78 21.85 8.49
C TRP A 137 -7.90 22.39 7.60
N TYR A 138 -7.94 22.02 6.32
CA TYR A 138 -8.68 22.78 5.32
C TYR A 138 -9.85 22.02 4.69
N ASP A 139 -10.95 22.75 4.50
CA ASP A 139 -12.12 22.31 3.75
C ASP A 139 -12.53 23.39 2.74
N LEU A 140 -12.80 23.00 1.49
CA LEU A 140 -13.47 23.87 0.53
C LEU A 140 -14.98 23.74 0.72
N LYS A 141 -15.65 24.83 1.09
CA LYS A 141 -17.09 24.86 1.38
C LYS A 141 -17.84 25.88 0.53
N SER A 142 -19.14 25.64 0.38
CA SER A 142 -20.09 26.58 -0.22
C SER A 142 -20.59 27.55 0.85
N GLN A 143 -20.42 28.85 0.61
CA GLN A 143 -20.96 29.93 1.44
C GLN A 143 -21.84 30.81 0.58
N GLY A 144 -23.16 30.54 0.60
CA GLY A 144 -24.11 31.16 -0.32
C GLY A 144 -23.76 30.85 -1.77
N THR A 145 -23.48 31.88 -2.57
CA THR A 145 -23.07 31.73 -3.98
C THR A 145 -21.55 31.69 -4.18
N SER A 146 -20.78 31.75 -3.08
CA SER A 146 -19.31 31.77 -3.09
C SER A 146 -18.73 30.47 -2.58
N LEU A 147 -17.50 30.18 -3.01
CA LEU A 147 -16.70 29.06 -2.54
C LEU A 147 -15.57 29.62 -1.70
N ILE A 148 -15.38 29.08 -0.51
CA ILE A 148 -14.36 29.51 0.46
C ILE A 148 -13.49 28.33 0.85
N LEU A 149 -12.20 28.60 1.07
CA LEU A 149 -11.28 27.66 1.69
C LEU A 149 -11.27 27.97 3.20
N GLU A 150 -12.01 27.19 3.98
CA GLU A 150 -12.07 27.32 5.43
C GLU A 150 -10.90 26.56 6.08
N GLY A 151 -10.47 26.99 7.27
CA GLY A 151 -9.53 26.24 8.10
C GLY A 151 -8.18 26.92 8.33
N ARG A 152 -7.89 28.05 7.68
CA ARG A 152 -6.62 28.80 7.88
C ARG A 152 -6.33 29.12 9.35
N HIS A 153 -7.35 29.30 10.18
CA HIS A 153 -7.19 29.54 11.62
C HIS A 153 -6.57 28.36 12.40
N ASN A 154 -6.59 27.14 11.83
CA ASN A 154 -5.93 25.96 12.39
C ASN A 154 -4.45 25.88 12.01
N ALA A 155 -4.00 26.66 11.02
CA ALA A 155 -2.62 26.62 10.57
C ALA A 155 -1.68 27.25 11.60
N ASP A 156 -0.66 26.50 12.00
CA ASP A 156 0.36 26.93 12.94
C ASP A 156 1.68 27.22 12.21
N ILE A 157 1.93 28.50 11.91
CA ILE A 157 3.16 28.96 11.24
C ILE A 157 4.40 28.71 12.12
N GLY A 158 4.25 28.78 13.44
CA GLY A 158 5.32 28.49 14.38
C GLY A 158 5.75 27.02 14.28
N TRP A 159 4.78 26.11 14.33
CA TRP A 159 5.01 24.67 14.16
C TRP A 159 5.63 24.33 12.80
N ILE A 160 5.17 24.94 11.70
CA ILE A 160 5.78 24.76 10.37
C ILE A 160 7.25 25.21 10.37
N SER A 161 7.54 26.35 11.01
CA SER A 161 8.90 26.88 11.12
C SER A 161 9.80 25.96 11.94
N GLU A 162 9.28 25.38 13.02
CA GLU A 162 9.99 24.38 13.83
C GLU A 162 10.29 23.10 13.04
N LEU A 163 9.31 22.57 12.31
CA LEU A 163 9.49 21.39 11.46
C LEU A 163 10.62 21.58 10.46
N ARG A 164 10.64 22.74 9.80
CA ARG A 164 11.68 23.10 8.81
C ARG A 164 13.07 23.18 9.40
N ARG A 165 13.19 23.57 10.67
CA ARG A 165 14.47 23.58 11.38
C ARG A 165 14.91 22.17 11.82
N SER A 166 13.94 21.29 12.09
CA SER A 166 14.20 19.93 12.59
C SER A 166 14.44 18.88 11.48
N GLY A 167 14.06 19.16 10.24
CA GLY A 167 14.31 18.25 9.13
C GLY A 167 13.67 18.63 7.79
N ASP A 168 13.70 17.68 6.87
CA ASP A 168 13.43 17.92 5.46
C ASP A 168 12.00 17.61 5.00
N ALA A 169 11.16 17.03 5.87
CA ALA A 169 9.79 16.67 5.53
C ALA A 169 9.02 17.87 4.93
N LEU A 170 8.30 17.59 3.84
CA LEU A 170 7.46 18.56 3.15
C LEU A 170 6.13 18.73 3.89
N VAL A 171 5.62 19.95 3.99
CA VAL A 171 4.32 20.22 4.64
C VAL A 171 3.24 20.37 3.56
N LEU A 172 2.35 19.39 3.46
CA LEU A 172 1.26 19.31 2.48
C LEU A 172 -0.10 19.23 3.21
N PRO A 173 -0.70 20.35 3.63
CA PRO A 173 -1.99 20.30 4.32
C PRO A 173 -3.05 19.56 3.52
N ARG A 174 -3.89 18.80 4.23
CA ARG A 174 -5.02 18.12 3.61
C ARG A 174 -6.12 19.15 3.32
N VAL A 175 -6.64 19.12 2.09
CA VAL A 175 -7.79 19.91 1.64
C VAL A 175 -8.90 18.95 1.23
N VAL A 176 -10.05 19.01 1.91
CA VAL A 176 -11.25 18.26 1.52
C VAL A 176 -12.14 19.14 0.65
N LEU A 177 -12.66 18.60 -0.46
CA LEU A 177 -13.66 19.28 -1.26
C LEU A 177 -15.07 18.91 -0.79
N GLU A 178 -15.58 19.64 0.21
CA GLU A 178 -16.94 19.44 0.74
C GLU A 178 -18.01 20.17 -0.08
N ALA A 179 -17.65 21.27 -0.76
CA ALA A 179 -18.55 22.00 -1.64
C ALA A 179 -19.17 21.11 -2.71
N PHE A 180 -20.44 21.38 -3.05
CA PHE A 180 -21.15 20.57 -4.04
C PHE A 180 -20.42 20.64 -5.40
N PRO A 181 -20.02 19.50 -6.01
CA PRO A 181 -19.06 19.52 -7.12
C PRO A 181 -19.55 20.29 -8.34
N ALA A 182 -20.85 20.29 -8.62
CA ALA A 182 -21.39 20.98 -9.79
C ALA A 182 -21.22 22.51 -9.72
N GLU A 183 -21.10 23.10 -8.53
CA GLU A 183 -20.93 24.54 -8.33
C GLU A 183 -19.64 25.06 -8.95
N PHE A 184 -18.57 24.26 -8.91
CA PHE A 184 -17.28 24.63 -9.46
C PHE A 184 -16.90 23.85 -10.70
N LEU A 185 -17.18 22.55 -10.79
CA LEU A 185 -16.71 21.70 -11.90
C LEU A 185 -17.31 22.09 -13.25
N THR A 186 -18.54 22.59 -13.30
CA THR A 186 -19.25 22.86 -14.58
C THR A 186 -18.79 24.15 -15.26
N LYS A 187 -18.42 25.18 -14.49
CA LYS A 187 -18.07 26.51 -15.02
C LYS A 187 -16.56 26.73 -14.96
N LYS A 188 -15.91 26.93 -16.12
CA LYS A 188 -14.46 27.18 -16.20
C LYS A 188 -13.98 28.29 -15.27
N LYS A 189 -14.74 29.40 -15.17
CA LYS A 189 -14.42 30.51 -14.27
C LYS A 189 -14.39 30.08 -12.80
N GLN A 190 -15.32 29.24 -12.36
CA GLN A 190 -15.38 28.76 -10.97
C GLN A 190 -14.30 27.71 -10.69
N ARG A 191 -14.04 26.78 -11.63
CA ARG A 191 -12.88 25.87 -11.52
C ARG A 191 -11.57 26.63 -11.30
N ASN A 192 -11.30 27.63 -12.14
CA ASN A 192 -10.11 28.45 -12.02
C ASN A 192 -10.06 29.23 -10.69
N LYS A 193 -11.21 29.74 -10.21
CA LYS A 193 -11.29 30.42 -8.91
C LYS A 193 -10.89 29.49 -7.77
N VAL A 194 -11.42 28.26 -7.75
CA VAL A 194 -11.09 27.25 -6.73
C VAL A 194 -9.62 26.84 -6.79
N ILE A 195 -9.07 26.62 -7.99
CA ILE A 195 -7.64 26.32 -8.16
C ILE A 195 -6.78 27.47 -7.63
N ASN A 196 -7.10 28.71 -8.00
CA ASN A 196 -6.36 29.87 -7.53
C ASN A 196 -6.44 30.05 -6.01
N LEU A 197 -7.58 29.74 -5.38
CA LEU A 197 -7.70 29.78 -3.92
C LEU A 197 -6.70 28.83 -3.25
N MET A 198 -6.63 27.56 -3.69
CA MET A 198 -5.69 26.58 -3.11
C MET A 198 -4.23 26.92 -3.40
N VAL A 199 -3.90 27.34 -4.62
CA VAL A 199 -2.52 27.72 -4.97
C VAL A 199 -2.07 28.96 -4.20
N THR A 200 -2.94 29.96 -4.04
CA THR A 200 -2.64 31.16 -3.26
C THR A 200 -2.44 30.82 -1.79
N GLU A 201 -3.26 29.93 -1.22
CA GLU A 201 -3.08 29.46 0.16
C GLU A 201 -1.70 28.84 0.37
N CYS A 202 -1.24 27.97 -0.54
CA CYS A 202 0.10 27.40 -0.48
C CYS A 202 1.19 28.47 -0.49
N LYS A 203 1.04 29.51 -1.31
CA LYS A 203 2.02 30.60 -1.41
C LYS A 203 2.04 31.47 -0.16
N ASP A 204 0.86 31.88 0.30
CA ASP A 204 0.69 32.75 1.46
C ASP A 204 1.23 32.10 2.74
N MET A 205 0.93 30.82 2.92
CA MET A 205 1.32 30.06 4.12
C MET A 205 2.65 29.33 3.96
N GLY A 206 3.24 29.40 2.77
CA GLY A 206 4.48 28.72 2.41
C GLY A 206 4.38 27.20 2.46
N TYR A 207 3.25 26.58 2.11
CA TYR A 207 3.16 25.11 2.03
C TYR A 207 3.97 24.54 0.86
N ASP A 208 4.37 23.27 0.97
CA ASP A 208 5.12 22.55 -0.07
C ASP A 208 4.19 21.85 -1.09
N GLY A 209 2.88 22.03 -0.94
CA GLY A 209 1.85 21.38 -1.74
C GLY A 209 0.58 21.11 -0.93
N ILE A 210 -0.26 20.22 -1.43
CA ILE A 210 -1.47 19.76 -0.72
C ILE A 210 -1.69 18.26 -0.89
N VAL A 211 -2.38 17.68 0.09
CA VAL A 211 -3.07 16.41 -0.05
C VAL A 211 -4.54 16.69 -0.35
N LEU A 212 -5.02 16.39 -1.56
CA LEU A 212 -6.39 16.65 -1.96
C LEU A 212 -7.28 15.43 -1.71
N GLU A 213 -8.37 15.61 -0.98
CA GLU A 213 -9.41 14.61 -0.78
C GLU A 213 -10.72 15.05 -1.42
N SER A 214 -11.12 14.37 -2.49
CA SER A 214 -12.40 14.65 -3.16
C SER A 214 -13.10 13.42 -3.70
N TRP A 215 -12.39 12.32 -3.99
CA TRP A 215 -12.97 11.14 -4.63
C TRP A 215 -14.15 10.55 -3.85
N SER A 216 -14.00 10.34 -2.54
CA SER A 216 -15.05 9.79 -1.67
C SER A 216 -16.28 10.70 -1.61
N ARG A 217 -16.07 12.02 -1.54
CA ARG A 217 -17.16 13.03 -1.57
C ARG A 217 -17.89 13.01 -2.91
N TRP A 218 -17.16 12.95 -4.01
CA TRP A 218 -17.72 12.89 -5.35
C TRP A 218 -18.47 11.59 -5.63
N ALA A 219 -18.00 10.46 -5.08
CA ALA A 219 -18.72 9.20 -5.07
C ALA A 219 -20.04 9.33 -4.30
N ALA A 220 -20.01 9.90 -3.10
CA ALA A 220 -21.20 10.12 -2.26
C ALA A 220 -22.23 11.04 -2.92
N TYR A 221 -21.79 12.09 -3.64
CA TYR A 221 -22.66 12.94 -4.46
C TYR A 221 -23.15 12.28 -5.76
N GLY A 222 -22.69 11.07 -6.06
CA GLY A 222 -23.06 10.33 -7.26
C GLY A 222 -22.45 10.86 -8.57
N ILE A 223 -21.60 11.89 -8.53
CA ILE A 223 -21.12 12.56 -9.75
C ILE A 223 -20.14 11.70 -10.56
N LEU A 224 -19.52 10.68 -9.93
CA LEU A 224 -18.64 9.74 -10.61
C LEU A 224 -19.40 8.75 -11.50
N HIS A 225 -20.73 8.65 -11.34
CA HIS A 225 -21.60 7.85 -12.19
C HIS A 225 -21.91 8.53 -13.53
N ASP A 226 -21.89 9.86 -13.56
CA ASP A 226 -22.05 10.64 -14.79
C ASP A 226 -20.69 10.79 -15.50
N PRO A 227 -20.54 10.28 -16.76
CA PRO A 227 -19.26 10.34 -17.47
C PRO A 227 -18.75 11.77 -17.72
N THR A 228 -19.65 12.73 -17.93
CA THR A 228 -19.30 14.13 -18.18
C THR A 228 -18.74 14.75 -16.90
N MET A 229 -19.42 14.56 -15.77
CA MET A 229 -18.98 15.06 -14.47
C MET A 229 -17.70 14.37 -14.01
N ARG A 230 -17.54 13.06 -14.20
CA ARG A 230 -16.27 12.34 -13.94
C ARG A 230 -15.12 12.93 -14.76
N ASN A 231 -15.32 13.19 -16.05
CA ASN A 231 -14.29 13.80 -16.89
C ASN A 231 -13.94 15.21 -16.40
N LEU A 232 -14.93 16.03 -16.05
CA LEU A 232 -14.69 17.36 -15.47
C LEU A 232 -13.93 17.28 -14.14
N ALA A 233 -14.22 16.28 -13.31
CA ALA A 233 -13.54 16.03 -12.04
C ALA A 233 -12.06 15.64 -12.24
N LEU A 234 -11.78 14.71 -13.16
CA LEU A 234 -10.40 14.34 -13.53
C LEU A 234 -9.65 15.53 -14.16
N GLN A 235 -10.30 16.30 -15.03
CA GLN A 235 -9.73 17.52 -15.61
C GLN A 235 -9.40 18.57 -14.55
N PHE A 236 -10.25 18.72 -13.54
CA PHE A 236 -10.00 19.62 -12.43
C PHE A 236 -8.73 19.21 -11.65
N ILE A 237 -8.55 17.92 -11.34
CA ILE A 237 -7.33 17.42 -10.67
C ILE A 237 -6.10 17.72 -11.54
N LYS A 238 -6.17 17.48 -12.85
CA LYS A 238 -5.06 17.78 -13.77
C LYS A 238 -4.72 19.27 -13.80
N GLN A 239 -5.73 20.13 -13.87
CA GLN A 239 -5.56 21.58 -13.88
C GLN A 239 -4.95 22.08 -12.56
N LEU A 240 -5.38 21.54 -11.43
CA LEU A 240 -4.82 21.85 -10.12
C LEU A 240 -3.35 21.40 -10.01
N GLY A 241 -3.06 20.17 -10.42
CA GLY A 241 -1.70 19.62 -10.41
C GLY A 241 -0.75 20.47 -11.26
N HIS A 242 -1.14 20.83 -12.49
CA HIS A 242 -0.35 21.73 -13.33
C HIS A 242 -0.17 23.13 -12.72
N ALA A 243 -1.21 23.68 -12.10
CA ALA A 243 -1.11 24.99 -11.44
C ALA A 243 -0.14 24.96 -10.24
N LEU A 244 -0.19 23.92 -9.40
CA LEU A 244 0.77 23.72 -8.32
C LEU A 244 2.19 23.50 -8.85
N HIS A 245 2.36 22.69 -9.90
CA HIS A 245 3.66 22.41 -10.51
C HIS A 245 4.31 23.64 -11.17
N SER A 246 3.52 24.68 -11.47
CA SER A 246 3.99 25.94 -12.06
C SER A 246 4.50 26.93 -11.02
N GLU A 247 4.32 26.63 -9.73
CA GLU A 247 4.75 27.43 -8.60
C GLU A 247 5.89 26.73 -7.86
N SER A 248 6.76 27.51 -7.21
CA SER A 248 7.90 26.98 -6.46
C SER A 248 7.65 27.05 -4.95
N SER A 249 8.09 26.03 -4.23
CA SER A 249 8.11 26.00 -2.77
C SER A 249 9.12 27.02 -2.26
N ALA A 250 8.71 27.77 -1.25
CA ALA A 250 9.56 28.73 -0.53
C ALA A 250 10.77 28.08 0.16
N LYS A 251 10.77 26.75 0.37
CA LYS A 251 11.83 26.03 1.09
C LYS A 251 13.05 25.72 0.22
N ASN A 252 12.82 25.28 -1.01
CA ASN A 252 13.88 24.62 -1.80
C ASN A 252 13.77 24.83 -3.32
N ASP A 253 12.98 25.82 -3.76
CA ASP A 253 12.72 26.13 -5.17
C ASP A 253 12.21 24.93 -6.01
N LYS A 254 11.78 23.85 -5.36
CA LYS A 254 11.12 22.73 -6.04
C LYS A 254 9.66 23.08 -6.26
N ARG A 255 9.07 22.49 -7.30
CA ARG A 255 7.64 22.66 -7.58
C ARG A 255 6.75 22.24 -6.39
N LEU A 256 5.63 22.93 -6.16
CA LEU A 256 4.63 22.49 -5.19
C LEU A 256 4.07 21.13 -5.58
N GLN A 257 3.78 20.26 -4.61
CA GLN A 257 3.30 18.91 -4.88
C GLN A 257 1.79 18.76 -4.74
N LEU A 258 1.23 17.80 -5.50
CA LEU A 258 -0.14 17.34 -5.34
C LEU A 258 -0.15 15.86 -5.01
N VAL A 259 -0.63 15.51 -3.81
CA VAL A 259 -0.96 14.14 -3.45
C VAL A 259 -2.48 13.98 -3.49
N TYR A 260 -2.99 12.90 -4.07
CA TYR A 260 -4.42 12.67 -4.22
C TYR A 260 -4.90 11.49 -3.37
N VAL A 261 -5.93 11.69 -2.55
CA VAL A 261 -6.52 10.62 -1.73
C VAL A 261 -7.44 9.76 -2.58
N ILE A 262 -7.21 8.44 -2.55
CA ILE A 262 -8.02 7.45 -3.26
C ILE A 262 -8.49 6.35 -2.29
N GLY A 263 -9.70 5.87 -2.52
CA GLY A 263 -10.27 4.75 -1.77
C GLY A 263 -9.91 3.40 -2.41
N PRO A 264 -9.96 2.31 -1.64
CA PRO A 264 -9.95 0.96 -2.18
C PRO A 264 -11.24 0.71 -3.00
N PRO A 265 -11.22 -0.21 -3.96
CA PRO A 265 -12.44 -0.61 -4.67
C PRO A 265 -13.44 -1.26 -3.71
N HIS A 266 -14.73 -1.04 -3.96
CA HIS A 266 -15.81 -1.51 -3.07
C HIS A 266 -16.11 -3.02 -3.21
N SER A 267 -15.56 -3.68 -4.24
CA SER A 267 -15.84 -5.10 -4.49
C SER A 267 -14.63 -5.81 -5.08
N GLU A 268 -14.72 -7.14 -5.19
CA GLU A 268 -13.70 -8.00 -5.84
C GLU A 268 -13.52 -7.70 -7.34
N LYS A 269 -14.34 -6.84 -7.93
CA LYS A 269 -14.13 -6.34 -9.28
C LYS A 269 -14.20 -4.81 -9.24
N LEU A 270 -13.34 -4.16 -10.03
CA LEU A 270 -13.47 -2.72 -10.23
C LEU A 270 -14.84 -2.44 -10.86
N GLN A 271 -15.68 -1.70 -10.14
CA GLN A 271 -16.89 -1.16 -10.70
C GLN A 271 -16.53 -0.01 -11.63
N LYS A 272 -17.39 0.28 -12.61
CA LYS A 272 -17.15 1.33 -13.62
C LYS A 272 -16.78 2.70 -13.03
N HIS A 273 -17.19 2.96 -11.78
CA HIS A 273 -17.04 4.25 -11.13
C HIS A 273 -16.02 4.24 -9.99
N ASP A 274 -15.45 3.08 -9.66
CA ASP A 274 -14.33 2.99 -8.73
C ASP A 274 -13.10 3.72 -9.33
N PHE A 275 -12.16 4.09 -8.47
CA PHE A 275 -10.86 4.57 -8.93
C PHE A 275 -10.07 3.37 -9.47
N GLY A 276 -9.73 3.41 -10.76
CA GLY A 276 -9.06 2.30 -11.43
C GLY A 276 -7.69 2.66 -12.01
N LEU A 277 -7.09 1.68 -12.68
CA LEU A 277 -5.82 1.83 -13.38
C LEU A 277 -5.86 2.95 -14.45
N GLU A 278 -6.99 3.10 -15.16
CA GLU A 278 -7.14 4.16 -16.16
C GLU A 278 -7.09 5.56 -15.54
N ASP A 279 -7.75 5.77 -14.39
CA ASP A 279 -7.70 7.05 -13.68
C ASP A 279 -6.28 7.32 -13.18
N LEU A 280 -5.63 6.31 -12.57
CA LEU A 280 -4.26 6.36 -12.10
C LEU A 280 -3.30 6.80 -13.21
N GLN A 281 -3.36 6.14 -14.36
CA GLN A 281 -2.54 6.48 -15.53
C GLN A 281 -2.86 7.89 -16.04
N SER A 282 -4.14 8.26 -16.12
CA SER A 282 -4.56 9.56 -16.63
C SER A 282 -4.10 10.73 -15.76
N LEU A 283 -3.96 10.53 -14.46
CA LEU A 283 -3.55 11.53 -13.47
C LEU A 283 -2.04 11.52 -13.18
N SER A 284 -1.33 10.47 -13.61
CA SER A 284 0.08 10.23 -13.26
C SER A 284 1.03 11.40 -13.53
N ASN A 285 0.79 12.24 -14.54
CA ASN A 285 1.66 13.40 -14.81
C ASN A 285 1.33 14.63 -13.94
N ALA A 286 0.11 14.73 -13.43
CA ALA A 286 -0.36 15.87 -12.64
C ALA A 286 -0.29 15.64 -11.13
N VAL A 287 -0.17 14.39 -10.70
CA VAL A 287 -0.16 13.98 -9.28
C VAL A 287 1.20 13.38 -8.92
N ASP A 288 1.77 13.81 -7.79
CA ASP A 288 3.06 13.36 -7.27
C ASP A 288 2.95 12.08 -6.42
N GLY A 289 1.79 11.85 -5.80
CA GLY A 289 1.49 10.60 -5.09
C GLY A 289 -0.01 10.36 -4.86
N PHE A 290 -0.38 9.11 -4.60
CA PHE A 290 -1.74 8.69 -4.31
C PHE A 290 -1.80 8.11 -2.91
N SER A 291 -2.49 8.79 -1.99
CA SER A 291 -2.73 8.27 -0.64
C SER A 291 -3.88 7.28 -0.69
N LEU A 292 -3.56 5.99 -0.71
CA LEU A 292 -4.53 4.91 -0.82
C LEU A 292 -5.01 4.49 0.58
N MET A 293 -6.30 4.67 0.85
CA MET A 293 -6.91 4.36 2.15
C MET A 293 -7.15 2.85 2.34
N THR A 294 -6.08 2.06 2.41
CA THR A 294 -6.13 0.60 2.65
C THR A 294 -6.33 0.26 4.14
N TYR A 295 -7.34 0.85 4.76
CA TYR A 295 -7.82 0.60 6.12
C TYR A 295 -9.34 0.83 6.17
N ASP A 296 -9.97 0.68 7.34
CA ASP A 296 -11.43 0.66 7.51
C ASP A 296 -12.15 -0.43 6.69
N PHE A 297 -11.54 -1.61 6.60
CA PHE A 297 -12.16 -2.77 5.95
C PHE A 297 -13.42 -3.25 6.68
N SER A 298 -13.38 -3.23 8.02
CA SER A 298 -14.50 -3.63 8.89
C SER A 298 -15.21 -2.43 9.50
N SER A 299 -16.47 -2.61 9.85
CA SER A 299 -17.31 -1.58 10.48
C SER A 299 -18.04 -2.14 11.71
N PRO A 300 -18.69 -1.30 12.54
CA PRO A 300 -19.50 -1.80 13.65
C PRO A 300 -20.61 -2.78 13.23
N GLN A 301 -21.10 -2.69 11.98
CA GLN A 301 -22.11 -3.61 11.43
C GLN A 301 -21.50 -4.94 10.97
N ASN A 302 -20.20 -4.96 10.66
CA ASN A 302 -19.46 -6.17 10.30
C ASN A 302 -18.08 -6.18 10.99
N PRO A 303 -18.04 -6.47 12.31
CA PRO A 303 -16.82 -6.44 13.10
C PRO A 303 -15.72 -7.34 12.55
N GLY A 304 -14.48 -6.86 12.57
CA GLY A 304 -13.35 -7.59 12.04
C GLY A 304 -12.05 -6.78 11.98
N PRO A 305 -11.02 -7.30 11.30
CA PRO A 305 -9.72 -6.64 11.13
C PRO A 305 -9.82 -5.27 10.43
N ASN A 306 -8.90 -4.37 10.76
CA ASN A 306 -8.89 -3.01 10.20
C ASN A 306 -8.48 -2.99 8.73
N ALA A 307 -7.46 -3.78 8.38
CA ALA A 307 -6.77 -3.69 7.09
C ALA A 307 -6.18 -5.05 6.68
N PRO A 308 -6.98 -6.09 6.37
CA PRO A 308 -6.45 -7.42 6.06
C PRO A 308 -5.38 -7.41 4.98
N LEU A 309 -4.23 -8.04 5.25
CA LEU A 309 -3.10 -8.02 4.31
C LEU A 309 -3.42 -8.64 2.94
N LYS A 310 -4.27 -9.68 2.91
CA LYS A 310 -4.76 -10.26 1.65
C LYS A 310 -5.60 -9.26 0.83
N TRP A 311 -6.40 -8.44 1.50
CA TRP A 311 -7.19 -7.38 0.85
C TRP A 311 -6.28 -6.26 0.33
N ILE A 312 -5.30 -5.82 1.13
CA ILE A 312 -4.29 -4.83 0.68
C ILE A 312 -3.61 -5.30 -0.61
N ARG A 313 -3.14 -6.56 -0.64
CA ARG A 313 -2.53 -7.17 -1.84
C ARG A 313 -3.46 -7.14 -3.04
N PHE A 314 -4.70 -7.52 -2.83
CA PHE A 314 -5.72 -7.55 -3.86
C PHE A 314 -6.00 -6.15 -4.42
N THR A 315 -6.13 -5.13 -3.55
CA THR A 315 -6.29 -3.74 -3.96
C THR A 315 -5.11 -3.25 -4.81
N LEU A 316 -3.87 -3.56 -4.42
CA LEU A 316 -2.68 -3.18 -5.20
C LEU A 316 -2.66 -3.88 -6.56
N GLN A 317 -3.01 -5.17 -6.62
CA GLN A 317 -3.12 -5.92 -7.88
C GLN A 317 -4.16 -5.33 -8.83
N LEU A 318 -5.32 -4.88 -8.30
CA LEU A 318 -6.33 -4.22 -9.12
C LEU A 318 -5.87 -2.87 -9.67
N LEU A 319 -5.14 -2.08 -8.87
CA LEU A 319 -4.71 -0.73 -9.25
C LEU A 319 -3.45 -0.73 -10.13
N LEU A 320 -2.52 -1.65 -9.92
CA LEU A 320 -1.20 -1.69 -10.57
C LEU A 320 -1.04 -2.85 -11.56
N GLY A 321 -2.03 -3.75 -11.63
CA GLY A 321 -1.94 -4.98 -12.42
C GLY A 321 -1.02 -6.04 -11.79
N THR A 322 -0.78 -7.12 -12.54
CA THR A 322 0.19 -8.15 -12.17
C THR A 322 1.62 -7.75 -12.55
N THR A 323 2.61 -8.35 -11.86
CA THR A 323 4.04 -8.10 -12.07
C THR A 323 4.44 -8.26 -13.54
N GLY A 324 5.11 -7.26 -14.11
CA GLY A 324 5.54 -7.25 -15.52
C GLY A 324 4.74 -6.31 -16.45
N ASN A 325 3.71 -5.64 -15.95
CA ASN A 325 2.96 -4.63 -16.70
C ASN A 325 3.57 -3.22 -16.60
N SER A 326 3.33 -2.37 -17.61
CA SER A 326 3.76 -0.95 -17.64
C SER A 326 3.24 -0.14 -16.43
N ALA A 327 2.13 -0.56 -15.83
CA ALA A 327 1.53 0.05 -14.64
C ALA A 327 2.37 -0.12 -13.35
N GLN A 328 3.26 -1.12 -13.29
CA GLN A 328 4.18 -1.28 -12.16
C GLN A 328 5.16 -0.10 -12.06
N SER A 329 5.40 0.61 -13.16
CA SER A 329 6.15 1.87 -13.15
C SER A 329 5.53 2.95 -12.27
N LEU A 330 4.22 2.89 -11.97
CA LEU A 330 3.50 3.86 -11.13
C LEU A 330 3.45 3.47 -9.65
N ALA A 331 3.95 2.29 -9.27
CA ALA A 331 3.90 1.82 -7.88
C ALA A 331 4.59 2.78 -6.89
N HIS A 332 5.69 3.42 -7.33
CA HIS A 332 6.41 4.43 -6.53
C HIS A 332 5.56 5.66 -6.18
N LYS A 333 4.44 5.90 -6.88
CA LYS A 333 3.49 6.96 -6.58
C LYS A 333 2.39 6.53 -5.60
N ILE A 334 2.26 5.26 -5.28
CA ILE A 334 1.24 4.79 -4.33
C ILE A 334 1.81 4.91 -2.91
N PHE A 335 1.04 5.54 -2.03
CA PHE A 335 1.24 5.50 -0.59
C PHE A 335 0.22 4.54 0.01
N LEU A 336 0.69 3.35 0.40
CA LEU A 336 -0.13 2.31 1.04
C LEU A 336 -0.55 2.80 2.44
N GLY A 337 -1.86 2.87 2.67
CA GLY A 337 -2.44 3.35 3.92
C GLY A 337 -2.23 2.39 5.09
N ILE A 338 -1.75 2.92 6.21
CA ILE A 338 -1.55 2.22 7.48
C ILE A 338 -2.30 2.98 8.57
N ASN A 339 -3.22 2.31 9.25
CA ASN A 339 -3.91 2.84 10.42
C ASN A 339 -3.02 2.73 11.68
N PHE A 340 -2.97 3.81 12.48
CA PHE A 340 -2.36 3.85 13.81
C PHE A 340 -3.40 3.85 14.94
N TYR A 341 -4.69 3.90 14.60
CA TYR A 341 -5.82 3.58 15.48
C TYR A 341 -6.23 2.12 15.31
N GLY A 342 -7.03 1.64 16.26
CA GLY A 342 -7.72 0.36 16.18
C GLY A 342 -9.22 0.52 16.31
N ASN A 343 -9.93 -0.60 16.45
CA ASN A 343 -11.35 -0.63 16.71
C ASN A 343 -11.66 -1.55 17.88
N ASP A 344 -12.62 -1.14 18.71
CA ASP A 344 -13.27 -1.96 19.73
C ASP A 344 -14.72 -2.17 19.31
N PHE A 345 -15.08 -3.38 18.90
CA PHE A 345 -16.41 -3.71 18.38
C PHE A 345 -17.20 -4.59 19.34
N VAL A 346 -18.51 -4.34 19.42
CA VAL A 346 -19.44 -5.24 20.09
C VAL A 346 -19.70 -6.46 19.19
N VAL A 347 -19.47 -7.67 19.71
CA VAL A 347 -19.59 -8.94 18.95
C VAL A 347 -21.05 -9.38 18.78
N ALA A 348 -21.91 -9.12 19.78
CA ALA A 348 -23.31 -9.55 19.79
C ALA A 348 -24.27 -8.36 19.77
N GLY A 349 -25.23 -8.33 18.82
CA GLY A 349 -26.20 -7.23 18.68
C GLY A 349 -25.84 -6.17 17.62
N GLY A 350 -24.64 -6.26 17.02
CA GLY A 350 -24.32 -5.75 15.67
C GLY A 350 -24.36 -4.24 15.41
N MET A 351 -24.40 -3.38 16.43
CA MET A 351 -24.51 -1.93 16.22
C MET A 351 -23.66 -1.07 17.16
N GLY A 352 -22.65 -1.65 17.82
CA GLY A 352 -21.86 -0.96 18.86
C GLY A 352 -20.35 -1.05 18.64
N GLY A 353 -19.64 -0.10 19.24
CA GLY A 353 -18.19 0.01 19.15
C GLY A 353 -17.71 1.00 18.09
N GLY A 354 -16.40 1.18 17.99
CA GLY A 354 -15.79 2.14 17.10
C GLY A 354 -14.29 2.30 17.30
N ALA A 355 -13.75 3.37 16.73
CA ALA A 355 -12.33 3.63 16.73
C ALA A 355 -11.79 3.89 18.16
N ILE A 356 -10.66 3.27 18.45
CA ILE A 356 -9.88 3.46 19.68
C ILE A 356 -8.47 3.91 19.34
N ILE A 357 -7.87 4.74 20.19
CA ILE A 357 -6.50 5.20 20.03
C ILE A 357 -5.58 4.57 21.09
N GLY A 358 -4.28 4.81 21.02
CA GLY A 358 -3.28 4.13 21.86
C GLY A 358 -3.59 4.16 23.36
N ARG A 359 -4.06 5.29 23.91
CA ARG A 359 -4.45 5.39 25.33
C ARG A 359 -5.63 4.47 25.70
N ASP A 360 -6.60 4.33 24.80
CA ASP A 360 -7.79 3.52 25.03
C ASP A 360 -7.40 2.04 24.97
N TYR A 361 -6.58 1.68 23.97
CA TYR A 361 -6.01 0.34 23.83
C TYR A 361 -5.21 -0.09 25.06
N LEU A 362 -4.29 0.75 25.55
CA LEU A 362 -3.50 0.45 26.76
C LEU A 362 -4.40 0.29 28.00
N SER A 363 -5.44 1.13 28.13
CA SER A 363 -6.43 1.02 29.22
C SER A 363 -7.18 -0.32 29.18
N LEU A 364 -7.56 -0.79 27.99
CA LEU A 364 -8.20 -2.11 27.81
C LEU A 364 -7.25 -3.26 28.17
N LEU A 365 -5.97 -3.17 27.78
CA LEU A 365 -4.96 -4.17 28.15
C LEU A 365 -4.76 -4.24 29.66
N GLU A 366 -4.69 -3.09 30.34
CA GLU A 366 -4.51 -3.02 31.80
C GLU A 366 -5.73 -3.56 32.56
N LYS A 367 -6.94 -3.16 32.14
CA LYS A 367 -8.20 -3.58 32.76
C LYS A 367 -8.47 -5.07 32.58
N HIS A 368 -8.38 -5.57 31.34
CA HIS A 368 -8.86 -6.91 30.99
C HIS A 368 -7.77 -7.98 30.92
N LYS A 369 -6.48 -7.58 30.89
CA LYS A 369 -5.33 -8.50 30.84
C LYS A 369 -5.51 -9.61 29.79
N PRO A 370 -5.90 -9.26 28.56
CA PRO A 370 -6.39 -10.23 27.59
C PRO A 370 -5.26 -11.07 27.00
N VAL A 371 -5.62 -12.24 26.44
CA VAL A 371 -4.72 -13.01 25.57
C VAL A 371 -4.83 -12.47 24.15
N LEU A 372 -3.73 -11.92 23.62
CA LEU A 372 -3.65 -11.48 22.24
C LEU A 372 -3.52 -12.68 21.31
N GLN A 373 -4.30 -12.68 20.23
CA GLN A 373 -4.32 -13.72 19.21
C GLN A 373 -3.81 -13.13 17.90
N TRP A 374 -2.90 -13.85 17.23
CA TRP A 374 -2.45 -13.50 15.89
C TRP A 374 -3.31 -14.20 14.84
N GLU A 375 -4.06 -13.42 14.05
CA GLU A 375 -4.86 -13.96 12.95
C GLU A 375 -4.05 -13.89 11.65
N LYS A 376 -3.69 -15.07 11.12
CA LYS A 376 -2.72 -15.20 10.02
C LYS A 376 -3.23 -14.66 8.68
N ASN A 377 -4.55 -14.64 8.42
CA ASN A 377 -5.08 -14.24 7.12
C ASN A 377 -5.10 -12.72 6.93
N SER A 378 -5.53 -12.00 7.96
CA SER A 378 -5.53 -10.54 8.06
C SER A 378 -4.15 -10.00 8.40
N ALA A 379 -3.30 -10.82 9.04
CA ALA A 379 -2.04 -10.39 9.62
C ALA A 379 -2.24 -9.24 10.62
N GLU A 380 -3.16 -9.45 11.54
CA GLU A 380 -3.48 -8.56 12.65
C GLU A 380 -3.57 -9.33 13.97
N HIS A 381 -3.25 -8.63 15.05
CA HIS A 381 -3.57 -9.08 16.39
C HIS A 381 -5.00 -8.68 16.74
N LEU A 382 -5.69 -9.55 17.46
CA LEU A 382 -6.95 -9.24 18.10
C LEU A 382 -7.00 -9.80 19.52
N PHE A 383 -7.90 -9.28 20.33
CA PHE A 383 -8.29 -9.93 21.56
C PHE A 383 -9.78 -9.74 21.84
N PHE A 384 -10.31 -10.57 22.73
CA PHE A 384 -11.69 -10.49 23.18
C PHE A 384 -11.73 -10.17 24.67
N TYR A 385 -12.75 -9.43 25.09
CA TYR A 385 -13.07 -9.21 26.49
C TYR A 385 -14.59 -9.13 26.69
N SER A 386 -15.03 -9.24 27.93
CA SER A 386 -16.40 -8.90 28.32
C SER A 386 -16.38 -7.63 29.15
N ASP A 387 -17.28 -6.69 28.84
CA ASP A 387 -17.45 -5.48 29.63
C ASP A 387 -18.19 -5.77 30.96
N ASP A 388 -18.41 -4.73 31.76
CA ASP A 388 -19.05 -4.85 33.08
C ASP A 388 -20.53 -5.28 32.98
N ASN A 389 -21.13 -5.19 31.80
CA ASN A 389 -22.50 -5.65 31.49
C ASN A 389 -22.52 -7.05 30.84
N ASN A 390 -21.39 -7.76 30.83
CA ASN A 390 -21.19 -9.05 30.13
C ASN A 390 -21.40 -9.00 28.61
N ILE A 391 -21.30 -7.82 27.99
CA ILE A 391 -21.29 -7.66 26.54
C ILE A 391 -19.90 -8.08 26.04
N LYS A 392 -19.86 -8.90 24.99
CA LYS A 392 -18.60 -9.36 24.39
C LYS A 392 -18.09 -8.34 23.38
N HIS A 393 -16.80 -8.05 23.49
CA HIS A 393 -16.08 -7.13 22.62
C HIS A 393 -14.95 -7.85 21.88
N ALA A 394 -14.64 -7.36 20.68
CA ALA A 394 -13.50 -7.76 19.87
C ALA A 394 -12.69 -6.52 19.51
N VAL A 395 -11.41 -6.53 19.90
CA VAL A 395 -10.51 -5.39 19.74
C VAL A 395 -9.46 -5.73 18.71
N PHE A 396 -9.31 -4.86 17.71
CA PHE A 396 -8.29 -4.94 16.67
C PHE A 396 -7.47 -3.65 16.71
N TYR A 397 -6.22 -3.71 17.16
CA TYR A 397 -5.31 -2.57 17.21
C TYR A 397 -3.98 -2.95 16.56
N PRO A 398 -3.32 -2.03 15.82
CA PRO A 398 -2.04 -2.31 15.18
C PRO A 398 -1.01 -2.84 16.18
N SER A 399 -0.16 -3.77 15.75
CA SER A 399 0.98 -4.25 16.51
C SER A 399 2.25 -4.01 15.70
N LEU A 400 3.41 -4.13 16.34
CA LEU A 400 4.69 -4.05 15.64
C LEU A 400 4.77 -5.05 14.48
N LEU A 401 4.27 -6.28 14.66
CA LEU A 401 4.23 -7.28 13.61
C LEU A 401 3.27 -6.90 12.48
N SER A 402 2.06 -6.42 12.80
CA SER A 402 1.07 -6.06 11.78
C SER A 402 1.56 -4.89 10.92
N ILE A 403 2.19 -3.87 11.52
CA ILE A 403 2.80 -2.75 10.81
C ILE A 403 3.98 -3.23 9.97
N SER A 404 4.90 -4.00 10.55
CA SER A 404 6.07 -4.55 9.84
C SER A 404 5.69 -5.35 8.59
N MET A 405 4.60 -6.13 8.65
CA MET A 405 4.10 -6.88 7.49
C MET A 405 3.56 -5.97 6.38
N ARG A 406 2.91 -4.85 6.72
CA ARG A 406 2.44 -3.84 5.74
C ARG A 406 3.60 -3.06 5.14
N LEU A 407 4.61 -2.71 5.93
CA LEU A 407 5.86 -2.11 5.43
C LEU A 407 6.58 -3.04 4.45
N LYS A 408 6.66 -4.34 4.78
CA LYS A 408 7.24 -5.36 3.91
C LYS A 408 6.46 -5.49 2.60
N GLU A 409 5.13 -5.44 2.65
CA GLU A 409 4.28 -5.43 1.46
C GLU A 409 4.53 -4.17 0.61
N ALA A 410 4.53 -2.98 1.20
CA ALA A 410 4.83 -1.74 0.50
C ALA A 410 6.20 -1.79 -0.20
N ARG A 411 7.25 -2.31 0.47
CA ARG A 411 8.56 -2.51 -0.14
C ARG A 411 8.51 -3.48 -1.32
N ALA A 412 7.80 -4.60 -1.20
CA ALA A 412 7.69 -5.60 -2.26
C ALA A 412 7.04 -5.04 -3.54
N TRP A 413 6.11 -4.10 -3.39
CA TRP A 413 5.49 -3.40 -4.52
C TRP A 413 6.29 -2.18 -5.01
N GLY A 414 7.25 -1.68 -4.22
CA GLY A 414 7.91 -0.41 -4.48
C GLY A 414 7.07 0.81 -4.11
N CYS A 415 6.01 0.63 -3.32
CA CYS A 415 5.15 1.70 -2.82
C CYS A 415 5.80 2.46 -1.66
N GLY A 416 5.41 3.72 -1.49
CA GLY A 416 5.52 4.40 -0.20
C GLY A 416 4.38 4.00 0.74
N ILE A 417 4.26 4.71 1.86
CA ILE A 417 3.16 4.53 2.84
C ILE A 417 2.52 5.86 3.23
N SER A 418 1.26 5.81 3.64
CA SER A 418 0.55 6.91 4.30
C SER A 418 0.02 6.45 5.66
N VAL A 419 0.29 7.22 6.73
CA VAL A 419 -0.10 6.84 8.10
C VAL A 419 -1.26 7.71 8.58
N TRP A 420 -2.39 7.07 8.92
CA TRP A 420 -3.55 7.71 9.55
C TRP A 420 -3.77 7.21 10.99
N GLU A 421 -3.63 8.04 12.01
CA GLU A 421 -2.80 9.25 12.03
C GLU A 421 -1.79 9.19 13.17
N ILE A 422 -0.74 10.00 13.09
CA ILE A 422 0.48 9.74 13.89
C ILE A 422 0.28 10.00 15.40
N GLY A 423 -0.71 10.78 15.81
CA GLY A 423 -1.09 10.96 17.21
C GLY A 423 -1.87 9.79 17.84
N GLN A 424 -2.32 8.80 17.07
CA GLN A 424 -3.17 7.69 17.55
C GLN A 424 -2.40 6.43 17.95
N GLY A 425 -1.16 6.29 17.49
CA GLY A 425 -0.32 5.10 17.64
C GLY A 425 0.41 5.00 18.99
N LEU A 426 1.23 3.96 19.12
CA LEU A 426 2.19 3.77 20.21
C LEU A 426 3.59 4.24 19.78
N ASP A 427 4.40 4.74 20.72
CA ASP A 427 5.65 5.45 20.39
C ASP A 427 6.72 4.53 19.78
N TYR A 428 6.76 3.27 20.18
CA TYR A 428 7.66 2.28 19.58
C TYR A 428 7.34 1.92 18.11
N PHE A 429 6.19 2.34 17.56
CA PHE A 429 5.85 2.08 16.14
C PHE A 429 6.79 2.84 15.20
N TYR A 430 7.29 4.00 15.65
CA TYR A 430 8.18 4.85 14.87
C TYR A 430 9.55 4.21 14.64
N ASP A 431 9.93 3.20 15.44
CA ASP A 431 11.17 2.43 15.23
C ASP A 431 11.10 1.51 14.00
N LEU A 432 9.90 1.26 13.47
CA LEU A 432 9.72 0.54 12.22
C LEU A 432 9.91 1.45 10.98
N LEU A 433 9.77 2.77 11.16
CA LEU A 433 9.79 3.77 10.09
C LEU A 433 11.19 4.29 9.77
#